data_AF-A0A3N5Q4G9-F1
#
_entry.id   AF-A0A3N5Q4G9-F1
#
_cell.length_a   1.000
_cell.length_b   1.000
_cell.length_c   1.000
_cell.angle_alpha   90.00
_cell.angle_beta   90.00
_cell.angle_gamma   90.00
#
_symmetry.space_group_name_H-M   'P 1'
#
loop_
_entity.id
_entity.type
_entity.pdbx_description
1 polymer ?
#
loop_
_entity_poly.entity_id
_entity_poly.type
_entity_poly.pdbx_seq_one_letter_code
_entity_poly.pdbx_strand_id
1 'polypeptide(L)'
;MALFFIIFLTVYTSLNFYVFLRGWQVISTYPILKPIYAILFVIVAYGYVLAKVLYKFLHPIAYDILLGAGAIWFAFLAYFLLSLLLIDILRLFNGWFHFFPSFITNNYESTKRITAIIIISLVGLIVFLGNLNKRNIEIRTLEITIPKGNSKIDELNIVMASDIHLSPIDGERLLVKIVDKMNSLKPDIVLLAGDIVDDKASVLDERNIGESFRKLKTKYGVYSINGNHEFINEVESCVRYSEKFGIKFLRDSHILIDSSFYVIGREDSAMPQF
;
A
#
# COMPACT_ATOMS: atom_id res chain seq x y z
N MET A 1 -7.05 -7.29 20.32
CA MET A 1 -7.51 -7.53 18.93
C MET A 1 -9.00 -7.26 18.71
N ALA A 2 -9.96 -7.88 19.41
CA ALA A 2 -11.40 -7.71 19.10
C ALA A 2 -11.89 -6.25 19.12
N LEU A 3 -11.48 -5.47 20.13
CA LEU A 3 -11.83 -4.04 20.24
C LEU A 3 -11.33 -3.23 19.03
N PHE A 4 -10.13 -3.50 18.53
CA PHE A 4 -9.56 -2.84 17.35
C PHE A 4 -10.44 -3.07 16.12
N PHE A 5 -10.81 -4.34 15.84
CA PHE A 5 -11.67 -4.66 14.69
C PHE A 5 -13.06 -4.03 14.81
N ILE A 6 -13.64 -3.99 16.01
CA ILE A 6 -14.94 -3.34 16.25
C ILE A 6 -14.84 -1.84 15.93
N ILE A 7 -13.83 -1.15 16.46
CA ILE A 7 -13.63 0.28 16.20
C ILE A 7 -13.39 0.52 14.71
N PHE A 8 -12.45 -0.22 14.11
CA PHE A 8 -12.11 -0.11 12.69
C PHE A 8 -13.34 -0.32 11.81
N LEU A 9 -14.07 -1.42 11.96
CA LEU A 9 -15.24 -1.72 11.15
C LEU A 9 -16.37 -0.73 11.36
N THR A 10 -16.55 -0.21 12.58
CA THR A 10 -17.57 0.81 12.88
C THR A 10 -17.25 2.12 12.17
N VAL A 11 -16.02 2.62 12.30
CA VAL A 11 -15.57 3.84 11.63
C VAL A 11 -15.60 3.66 10.13
N TYR A 12 -15.02 2.57 9.61
CA TYR A 12 -14.97 2.26 8.19
C TYR A 12 -16.38 2.19 7.58
N THR A 13 -17.30 1.47 8.23
CA THR A 13 -18.70 1.36 7.76
C THR A 13 -19.42 2.69 7.82
N SER A 14 -19.20 3.51 8.86
CA SER A 14 -19.82 4.85 8.98
C SER A 14 -19.36 5.79 7.87
N LEU A 15 -18.06 5.80 7.55
CA LEU A 15 -17.49 6.59 6.47
C LEU A 15 -18.02 6.14 5.09
N ASN A 16 -18.05 4.83 4.86
CA ASN A 16 -18.62 4.27 3.63
C ASN A 16 -20.12 4.58 3.52
N PHE A 17 -20.87 4.48 4.61
CA PHE A 17 -22.28 4.81 4.64
C PHE A 17 -22.53 6.28 4.29
N TYR A 18 -21.70 7.20 4.79
CA TYR A 18 -21.78 8.61 4.41
C TYR A 18 -21.55 8.81 2.90
N VAL A 19 -20.50 8.22 2.32
CA VAL A 19 -20.25 8.31 0.87
C VAL A 19 -21.38 7.64 0.08
N PHE A 20 -21.88 6.50 0.55
CA PHE A 20 -23.01 5.78 -0.03
C PHE A 20 -24.27 6.64 -0.09
N LEU A 21 -24.62 7.31 1.01
CA LEU A 21 -25.78 8.20 1.06
C LEU A 21 -25.66 9.35 0.06
N ARG A 22 -24.46 9.93 -0.08
CA ARG A 22 -24.22 11.00 -1.06
C ARG A 22 -24.39 10.52 -2.50
N GLY A 23 -23.88 9.33 -2.84
CA GLY A 23 -24.10 8.72 -4.15
C GLY A 23 -25.57 8.34 -4.39
N TRP A 24 -26.24 7.79 -3.37
CA TRP A 24 -27.67 7.46 -3.42
C TRP A 24 -28.56 8.68 -3.70
N GLN A 25 -28.22 9.84 -3.13
CA GLN A 25 -28.89 11.11 -3.38
C GLN A 25 -28.73 11.56 -4.84
N VAL A 26 -27.59 11.28 -5.48
CA VAL A 26 -27.33 11.68 -6.89
C VAL A 26 -28.24 10.92 -7.85
N ILE A 27 -28.48 9.63 -7.59
CA ILE A 27 -29.31 8.76 -8.44
C ILE A 27 -30.79 8.73 -8.03
N SER A 28 -31.25 9.66 -7.18
CA SER A 28 -32.63 9.68 -6.67
C SER A 28 -33.68 9.71 -7.78
N THR A 29 -33.37 10.38 -8.89
CA THR A 29 -34.22 10.53 -10.08
C THR A 29 -34.27 9.27 -10.95
N TYR A 30 -33.41 8.27 -10.71
CA TYR A 30 -33.31 7.03 -11.47
C TYR A 30 -33.46 5.80 -10.57
N PRO A 31 -34.68 5.46 -10.11
CA PRO A 31 -34.89 4.38 -9.14
C PRO A 31 -34.36 3.01 -9.59
N ILE A 32 -34.36 2.74 -10.90
CA ILE A 32 -33.88 1.47 -11.46
C ILE A 32 -32.37 1.25 -11.23
N LEU A 33 -31.59 2.33 -11.04
CA LEU A 33 -30.15 2.26 -10.80
C LEU A 33 -29.81 2.00 -9.32
N LYS A 34 -30.77 2.17 -8.40
CA LYS A 34 -30.52 2.09 -6.95
C LYS A 34 -30.06 0.70 -6.49
N PRO A 35 -30.69 -0.43 -6.89
CA PRO A 35 -30.21 -1.75 -6.51
C PRO A 35 -28.82 -2.05 -7.07
N ILE A 36 -28.58 -1.68 -8.34
CA ILE A 36 -27.29 -1.88 -9.01
C ILE A 36 -26.19 -1.11 -8.28
N TYR A 37 -26.45 0.17 -7.96
CA TYR A 37 -25.52 1.00 -7.20
C TYR A 37 -25.22 0.41 -5.82
N ALA A 38 -26.23 -0.05 -5.07
CA ALA A 38 -26.02 -0.65 -3.76
C ALA A 38 -25.15 -1.91 -3.81
N ILE A 39 -25.44 -2.82 -4.76
CA ILE A 39 -24.67 -4.06 -4.91
C ILE A 39 -23.22 -3.74 -5.28
N LEU A 40 -23.00 -2.90 -6.29
CA LEU A 40 -21.66 -2.53 -6.73
C LEU A 40 -20.88 -1.79 -5.63
N PHE A 41 -21.54 -0.88 -4.91
CA PHE A 41 -20.91 -0.15 -3.81
C PHE A 41 -20.45 -1.12 -2.72
N VAL A 42 -21.29 -2.06 -2.28
CA VAL A 42 -20.92 -3.04 -1.25
C VAL A 42 -19.77 -3.93 -1.72
N ILE A 43 -19.82 -4.42 -2.96
CA ILE A 43 -18.75 -5.27 -3.53
C ILE A 43 -17.42 -4.53 -3.54
N VAL A 44 -17.39 -3.27 -3.99
CA VAL A 44 -16.15 -2.49 -4.05
C VAL A 44 -15.69 -2.07 -2.66
N ALA A 45 -16.60 -1.55 -1.83
CA ALA A 45 -16.29 -1.06 -0.49
C ALA A 45 -15.83 -2.16 0.46
N TYR A 46 -16.39 -3.36 0.36
CA TYR A 46 -16.00 -4.48 1.21
C TYR A 46 -15.13 -5.51 0.48
N GLY A 47 -14.76 -5.27 -0.78
CA GLY A 47 -14.01 -6.20 -1.62
C GLY A 47 -12.70 -6.68 -0.98
N TYR A 48 -11.94 -5.77 -0.36
CA TYR A 48 -10.68 -6.10 0.32
C TYR A 48 -10.92 -7.05 1.51
N VAL A 49 -11.91 -6.73 2.36
CA VAL A 49 -12.26 -7.54 3.54
C VAL A 49 -12.81 -8.90 3.10
N LEU A 50 -13.69 -8.93 2.10
CA LEU A 50 -14.25 -10.14 1.53
C LEU A 50 -13.18 -11.04 0.93
N ALA A 51 -12.21 -10.46 0.19
CA ALA A 51 -11.08 -11.20 -0.38
C ALA A 51 -10.26 -11.89 0.72
N LYS A 52 -9.89 -11.16 1.78
CA LYS A 52 -9.09 -11.71 2.88
C LYS A 52 -9.85 -12.73 3.74
N VAL A 53 -11.16 -12.55 3.97
CA VAL A 53 -11.98 -13.50 4.74
C VAL A 53 -12.26 -14.77 3.94
N LEU A 54 -12.55 -14.64 2.65
CA LEU A 54 -12.96 -15.74 1.77
C LEU A 54 -11.81 -16.33 0.95
N TYR A 55 -10.55 -16.02 1.27
CA TYR A 55 -9.38 -16.41 0.46
C TYR A 55 -9.29 -17.91 0.14
N LYS A 56 -9.80 -18.78 1.03
CA LYS A 56 -9.83 -20.25 0.82
C LYS A 56 -10.89 -20.71 -0.20
N PHE A 57 -11.93 -19.92 -0.40
CA PHE A 57 -13.10 -20.28 -1.21
C PHE A 57 -13.14 -19.51 -2.54
N LEU A 58 -12.42 -18.41 -2.64
CA LEU A 58 -12.35 -17.61 -3.84
C LEU A 58 -11.41 -18.24 -4.87
N HIS A 59 -11.86 -18.30 -6.11
CA HIS A 59 -10.98 -18.57 -7.24
C HIS A 59 -9.88 -17.47 -7.30
N PRO A 60 -8.62 -17.77 -7.66
CA PRO A 60 -7.51 -16.81 -7.63
C PRO A 60 -7.80 -15.48 -8.36
N ILE A 61 -8.43 -15.55 -9.54
CA ILE A 61 -8.84 -14.35 -10.30
C ILE A 61 -9.85 -13.50 -9.52
N ALA A 62 -10.84 -14.13 -8.88
CA ALA A 62 -11.84 -13.41 -8.09
C ALA A 62 -11.21 -12.78 -6.84
N TYR A 63 -10.27 -13.48 -6.19
CA TYR A 63 -9.48 -12.94 -5.09
C TYR A 63 -8.72 -11.68 -5.53
N ASP A 64 -7.99 -11.74 -6.66
CA ASP A 64 -7.19 -10.62 -7.15
C ASP A 64 -8.04 -9.40 -7.53
N ILE A 65 -9.19 -9.62 -8.18
CA ILE A 65 -10.12 -8.56 -8.55
C ILE A 65 -10.70 -7.89 -7.30
N LEU A 66 -11.18 -8.67 -6.32
CA LEU A 66 -11.76 -8.13 -5.09
C LEU A 66 -10.73 -7.41 -4.23
N LEU A 67 -9.54 -8.00 -4.09
CA LEU A 67 -8.43 -7.42 -3.34
C LEU A 67 -7.97 -6.11 -3.98
N GLY A 68 -7.76 -6.09 -5.31
CA GLY A 68 -7.34 -4.92 -6.05
C GLY A 68 -8.39 -3.80 -6.06
N ALA A 69 -9.65 -4.13 -6.34
CA ALA A 69 -10.74 -3.15 -6.33
C ALA A 69 -10.94 -2.54 -4.94
N GLY A 70 -10.90 -3.37 -3.89
CA GLY A 70 -11.01 -2.90 -2.51
C GLY A 70 -9.80 -2.08 -2.05
N ALA A 71 -8.57 -2.46 -2.47
CA ALA A 71 -7.37 -1.68 -2.18
C ALA A 71 -7.43 -0.27 -2.80
N ILE A 72 -7.83 -0.19 -4.08
CA ILE A 72 -8.03 1.08 -4.78
C ILE A 72 -9.17 1.89 -4.14
N TRP A 73 -10.22 1.22 -3.66
CA TRP A 73 -11.35 1.88 -3.00
C TRP A 73 -10.94 2.69 -1.77
N PHE A 74 -9.93 2.28 -1.00
CA PHE A 74 -9.47 3.09 0.14
C PHE A 74 -9.00 4.48 -0.29
N ALA A 75 -8.32 4.60 -1.44
CA ALA A 75 -7.91 5.88 -1.99
C ALA A 75 -9.12 6.71 -2.44
N PHE A 76 -10.08 6.06 -3.15
CA PHE A 76 -11.34 6.71 -3.52
C PHE A 76 -12.12 7.21 -2.30
N LEU A 77 -12.25 6.38 -1.26
CA LEU A 77 -12.93 6.72 -0.02
C LEU A 77 -12.30 7.95 0.63
N ALA A 78 -10.97 8.00 0.76
CA ALA A 78 -10.27 9.15 1.36
C ALA A 78 -10.57 10.45 0.60
N TYR A 79 -10.40 10.46 -0.73
CA TYR A 79 -10.64 11.66 -1.52
C TYR A 79 -12.13 12.02 -1.66
N PHE A 80 -13.03 11.04 -1.67
CA PHE A 80 -14.46 11.30 -1.59
C PHE A 80 -14.84 11.95 -0.26
N LEU A 81 -14.31 11.46 0.86
CA LEU A 81 -14.56 12.05 2.17
C LEU A 81 -14.10 13.51 2.23
N LEU A 82 -12.87 13.79 1.79
CA LEU A 82 -12.34 15.16 1.76
C LEU A 82 -13.19 16.07 0.87
N SER A 83 -13.56 15.60 -0.33
CA SER A 83 -14.36 16.37 -1.29
C SER A 83 -15.77 16.63 -0.77
N LEU A 84 -16.43 15.62 -0.21
CA LEU A 84 -17.80 15.71 0.31
C LEU A 84 -17.85 16.56 1.58
N LEU A 85 -16.86 16.43 2.47
CA LEU A 85 -16.73 17.28 3.65
C LEU A 85 -16.55 18.75 3.25
N LEU A 86 -15.69 19.03 2.26
CA LEU A 86 -15.50 20.38 1.74
C LEU A 86 -16.82 20.96 1.20
N ILE A 87 -17.58 20.17 0.43
CA ILE A 87 -18.90 20.61 -0.08
C ILE A 87 -19.88 20.89 1.06
N ASP A 88 -19.94 20.01 2.06
CA ASP A 88 -20.85 20.17 3.18
C ASP A 88 -20.49 21.40 4.02
N ILE A 89 -19.19 21.68 4.19
CA ILE A 89 -18.70 22.93 4.78
C ILE A 89 -19.17 24.13 3.93
N LEU A 90 -18.93 24.11 2.61
CA LEU A 90 -19.35 25.20 1.72
C LEU A 90 -20.87 25.42 1.77
N ARG A 91 -21.67 24.36 1.85
CA ARG A 91 -23.13 24.42 2.00
C ARG A 91 -23.54 25.00 3.34
N LEU A 92 -22.85 24.63 4.43
CA LEU A 92 -23.08 25.18 5.76
C LEU A 92 -22.83 26.70 5.78
N PHE A 93 -21.68 27.13 5.28
CA PHE A 93 -21.35 28.55 5.17
C PHE A 93 -22.34 29.28 4.26
N ASN A 94 -22.78 28.66 3.16
CA ASN A 94 -23.80 29.25 2.30
C ASN A 94 -25.13 29.43 3.03
N GLY A 95 -25.49 28.55 3.96
CA GLY A 95 -26.68 28.72 4.80
C GLY A 95 -26.64 29.98 5.67
N TRP A 96 -25.46 30.46 6.05
CA TRP A 96 -25.30 31.70 6.81
C TRP A 96 -25.16 32.94 5.91
N PHE A 97 -24.34 32.84 4.86
CA PHE A 97 -23.92 34.01 4.08
C PHE A 97 -24.59 34.13 2.70
N HIS A 98 -25.32 33.10 2.27
CA HIS A 98 -26.08 33.08 1.01
C HIS A 98 -25.27 33.51 -0.23
N PHE A 99 -23.99 33.10 -0.28
CA PHE A 99 -23.06 33.51 -1.33
C PHE A 99 -23.10 32.62 -2.58
N PHE A 100 -23.82 31.50 -2.55
CA PHE A 100 -23.97 30.65 -3.73
C PHE A 100 -24.76 31.39 -4.82
N PRO A 101 -24.24 31.42 -6.04
CA PRO A 101 -24.96 31.98 -7.17
C PRO A 101 -26.33 31.32 -7.40
N SER A 102 -27.28 32.10 -7.93
CA SER A 102 -28.65 31.64 -8.19
C SER A 102 -28.74 30.44 -9.13
N PHE A 103 -27.78 30.26 -10.05
CA PHE A 103 -27.76 29.08 -10.93
C PHE A 103 -27.52 27.76 -10.16
N ILE A 104 -26.85 27.81 -9.01
CA ILE A 104 -26.60 26.65 -8.14
C ILE A 104 -27.88 26.31 -7.37
N THR A 105 -28.53 27.34 -6.79
CA THR A 105 -29.68 27.18 -5.88
C THR A 105 -30.98 26.90 -6.64
N ASN A 106 -31.18 27.48 -7.82
CA ASN A 106 -32.40 27.30 -8.61
C ASN A 106 -32.47 25.93 -9.31
N ASN A 107 -31.34 25.28 -9.54
CA ASN A 107 -31.26 24.00 -10.28
C ASN A 107 -30.59 22.89 -9.46
N TYR A 108 -31.02 22.72 -8.21
CA TYR A 108 -30.37 21.84 -7.24
C TYR A 108 -30.11 20.41 -7.76
N GLU A 109 -31.07 19.79 -8.46
CA GLU A 109 -30.92 18.43 -9.01
C GLU A 109 -29.84 18.34 -10.09
N SER A 110 -29.71 19.36 -10.95
CA SER A 110 -28.66 19.40 -11.97
C SER A 110 -27.31 19.72 -11.34
N THR A 111 -27.25 20.68 -10.41
CA THR A 111 -26.05 21.01 -9.63
C THR A 111 -25.50 19.76 -8.94
N LYS A 112 -26.34 19.02 -8.20
CA LYS A 112 -25.96 17.78 -7.51
C LYS A 112 -25.31 16.76 -8.45
N ARG A 113 -25.89 16.53 -9.64
CA ARG A 113 -25.36 15.58 -10.63
C ARG A 113 -24.05 16.05 -11.25
N ILE A 114 -23.97 17.32 -11.66
CA ILE A 114 -22.76 17.90 -12.25
C ILE A 114 -21.62 17.86 -11.24
N THR A 115 -21.87 18.27 -10.00
CA THR A 115 -20.88 18.20 -8.91
C THR A 115 -20.42 16.77 -8.68
N ALA A 116 -21.32 15.78 -8.67
CA ALA A 116 -20.93 14.38 -8.53
C ALA A 116 -20.05 13.89 -9.68
N ILE A 117 -20.36 14.24 -10.93
CA ILE A 117 -19.54 13.89 -12.09
C ILE A 117 -18.15 14.52 -11.97
N ILE A 118 -18.07 15.81 -11.65
CA ILE A 118 -16.78 16.51 -11.46
C ILE A 118 -15.94 15.81 -10.39
N ILE A 119 -16.52 15.47 -9.25
CA ILE A 119 -15.80 14.82 -8.14
C ILE A 119 -15.35 13.42 -8.53
N ILE A 120 -16.23 12.61 -9.12
CA ILE A 120 -15.87 11.25 -9.56
C ILE A 120 -14.73 11.32 -10.59
N SER A 121 -14.80 12.24 -11.55
CA SER A 121 -13.74 12.44 -12.54
C SER A 121 -12.43 12.93 -11.90
N LEU A 122 -12.49 13.90 -10.99
CA LEU A 122 -11.31 14.44 -10.32
C LEU A 122 -10.64 13.40 -9.41
N VAL A 123 -11.42 12.72 -8.57
CA VAL A 123 -10.93 11.63 -7.71
C VAL A 123 -10.37 10.51 -8.58
N GLY A 124 -11.07 10.11 -9.63
CA GLY A 124 -10.59 9.11 -10.59
C GLY A 124 -9.26 9.49 -11.23
N LEU A 125 -9.10 10.77 -11.63
CA LEU A 125 -7.85 11.28 -12.18
C LEU A 125 -6.73 11.30 -11.14
N ILE A 126 -6.98 11.77 -9.92
CA ILE A 126 -5.99 11.80 -8.83
C ILE A 126 -5.52 10.38 -8.51
N VAL A 127 -6.44 9.43 -8.33
CA VAL A 127 -6.09 8.04 -8.04
C VAL A 127 -5.33 7.40 -9.21
N PHE A 128 -5.74 7.68 -10.45
CA PHE A 128 -5.03 7.20 -11.64
C PHE A 128 -3.60 7.74 -11.72
N LEU A 129 -3.41 9.06 -11.57
CA LEU A 129 -2.10 9.69 -11.58
C LEU A 129 -1.23 9.23 -10.39
N GLY A 130 -1.82 9.07 -9.21
CA GLY A 130 -1.15 8.53 -8.04
C GLY A 130 -0.63 7.11 -8.27
N ASN A 131 -1.43 6.26 -8.91
CA ASN A 131 -1.02 4.89 -9.28
C ASN A 131 0.11 4.87 -10.33
N LEU A 132 0.13 5.84 -11.26
CA LEU A 132 1.26 6.00 -12.18
C LEU A 132 2.52 6.49 -11.45
N ASN A 133 2.38 7.45 -10.53
CA ASN A 133 3.49 7.99 -9.76
C ASN A 133 4.15 6.94 -8.85
N LYS A 134 3.35 6.08 -8.19
CA LYS A 134 3.84 4.94 -7.38
C LYS A 134 4.82 4.04 -8.14
N ARG A 135 4.72 3.98 -9.48
CA ARG A 135 5.55 3.10 -10.32
C ARG A 135 6.91 3.71 -10.65
N ASN A 136 7.16 4.95 -10.26
CA ASN A 136 8.42 5.65 -10.49
C ASN A 136 9.37 5.43 -9.29
N ILE A 137 10.46 4.70 -9.50
CA ILE A 137 11.47 4.44 -8.46
C ILE A 137 12.53 5.53 -8.53
N GLU A 138 12.56 6.39 -7.52
CA GLU A 138 13.58 7.43 -7.37
C GLU A 138 14.80 6.88 -6.62
N ILE A 139 16.00 7.18 -7.12
CA ILE A 139 17.25 6.89 -6.41
C ILE A 139 17.65 8.13 -5.62
N ARG A 140 17.88 7.95 -4.33
CA ARG A 140 18.48 8.97 -3.46
C ARG A 140 19.87 8.51 -3.07
N THR A 141 20.88 9.28 -3.45
CA THR A 141 22.28 8.99 -3.16
C THR A 141 22.74 9.82 -1.96
N LEU A 142 23.36 9.16 -1.00
CA LEU A 142 23.97 9.79 0.17
C LEU A 142 25.44 9.40 0.22
N GLU A 143 26.32 10.41 0.31
CA GLU A 143 27.75 10.20 0.52
C GLU A 143 28.06 10.35 2.01
N ILE A 144 28.61 9.29 2.61
CA ILE A 144 28.99 9.27 4.02
C ILE A 144 30.49 9.02 4.11
N THR A 145 31.22 9.96 4.70
CA THR A 145 32.64 9.79 5.02
C THR A 145 32.79 9.41 6.49
N ILE A 146 33.35 8.22 6.75
CA ILE A 146 33.63 7.73 8.10
C ILE A 146 35.13 7.55 8.31
N PRO A 147 35.68 7.80 9.52
CA PRO A 147 37.05 7.46 9.86
C PRO A 147 37.23 5.93 9.83
N LYS A 148 38.04 5.43 8.90
CA LYS A 148 38.06 4.00 8.55
C LYS A 148 38.86 3.07 9.46
N GLY A 149 39.61 3.63 10.42
CA GLY A 149 40.50 2.85 11.28
C GLY A 149 41.40 1.93 10.44
N ASN A 150 41.36 0.62 10.72
CA ASN A 150 42.14 -0.42 10.03
C ASN A 150 41.36 -1.17 8.93
N SER A 151 40.23 -0.64 8.45
CA SER A 151 39.47 -1.29 7.36
C SER A 151 40.29 -1.35 6.07
N LYS A 152 40.16 -2.46 5.34
CA LYS A 152 40.82 -2.67 4.03
C LYS A 152 39.98 -2.16 2.86
N ILE A 153 38.83 -1.53 3.12
CA ILE A 153 37.85 -1.12 2.13
C ILE A 153 37.86 0.41 1.99
N ASP A 154 38.36 0.88 0.85
CA ASP A 154 38.49 2.31 0.54
C ASP A 154 37.18 2.98 0.13
N GLU A 155 36.22 2.24 -0.41
CA GLU A 155 34.86 2.70 -0.73
C GLU A 155 33.90 1.53 -0.60
N LEU A 156 32.67 1.80 -0.13
CA LEU A 156 31.64 0.78 0.02
C LEU A 156 30.34 1.32 -0.56
N ASN A 157 29.85 0.69 -1.62
CA ASN A 157 28.59 1.03 -2.25
C ASN A 157 27.45 0.21 -1.63
N ILE A 158 26.63 0.86 -0.82
CA ILE A 158 25.48 0.27 -0.15
C ILE A 158 24.21 0.67 -0.89
N VAL A 159 23.46 -0.32 -1.37
CA VAL A 159 22.09 -0.08 -1.85
C VAL A 159 21.11 -0.51 -0.77
N MET A 160 20.29 0.41 -0.31
CA MET A 160 19.29 0.18 0.71
C MET A 160 17.88 0.33 0.12
N ALA A 161 16.97 -0.55 0.53
CA ALA A 161 15.54 -0.37 0.32
C ALA A 161 14.77 -0.88 1.54
N SER A 162 13.54 -0.40 1.72
CA SER A 162 12.56 -0.91 2.68
C SER A 162 11.20 -0.95 1.99
N ASP A 163 10.18 -1.46 2.68
CA ASP A 163 8.78 -1.32 2.25
C ASP A 163 8.54 -1.81 0.81
N ILE A 164 9.12 -2.97 0.48
CA ILE A 164 8.90 -3.60 -0.83
C ILE A 164 7.47 -4.12 -0.92
N HIS A 165 6.90 -4.57 0.21
CA HIS A 165 5.50 -5.00 0.35
C HIS A 165 5.06 -5.97 -0.77
N LEU A 166 5.75 -7.11 -0.87
CA LEU A 166 5.40 -8.15 -1.83
C LEU A 166 3.97 -8.63 -1.59
N SER A 167 3.14 -8.46 -2.62
CA SER A 167 1.73 -8.81 -2.61
C SER A 167 1.31 -9.45 -3.95
N PRO A 168 0.19 -10.19 -3.97
CA PRO A 168 -0.30 -10.84 -5.19
C PRO A 168 -0.70 -9.91 -6.35
N ILE A 169 -0.94 -8.62 -6.09
CA ILE A 169 -1.50 -7.68 -7.08
C ILE A 169 -0.42 -7.07 -7.98
N ASP A 170 0.68 -6.59 -7.39
CA ASP A 170 1.74 -5.85 -8.10
C ASP A 170 3.15 -6.35 -7.76
N GLY A 171 3.29 -7.32 -6.84
CA GLY A 171 4.57 -7.68 -6.21
C GLY A 171 5.64 -8.11 -7.19
N GLU A 172 5.33 -9.03 -8.12
CA GLU A 172 6.35 -9.59 -9.02
C GLU A 172 6.89 -8.52 -9.99
N ARG A 173 6.00 -7.79 -10.65
CA ARG A 173 6.38 -6.76 -11.63
C ARG A 173 7.16 -5.62 -10.97
N LEU A 174 6.76 -5.22 -9.76
CA LEU A 174 7.47 -4.22 -8.99
C LEU A 174 8.85 -4.73 -8.57
N LEU A 175 8.93 -5.98 -8.09
CA LEU A 175 10.18 -6.58 -7.65
C LEU A 175 11.20 -6.68 -8.78
N VAL A 176 10.79 -7.09 -9.98
CA VAL A 176 11.67 -7.11 -11.17
C VAL A 176 12.32 -5.73 -11.37
N LYS A 177 11.51 -4.66 -11.36
CA LYS A 177 12.02 -3.30 -11.53
C LYS A 177 12.96 -2.87 -10.40
N ILE A 178 12.62 -3.20 -9.15
CA ILE A 178 13.45 -2.89 -7.99
C ILE A 178 14.80 -3.58 -8.13
N VAL A 179 14.82 -4.89 -8.42
CA VAL A 179 16.06 -5.67 -8.57
C VAL A 179 16.90 -5.16 -9.74
N ASP A 180 16.29 -4.86 -10.88
CA ASP A 180 17.00 -4.29 -12.03
C ASP A 180 17.64 -2.94 -11.68
N LYS A 181 16.91 -2.09 -10.95
CA LYS A 181 17.40 -0.80 -10.49
C LYS A 181 18.55 -0.95 -9.49
N MET A 182 18.42 -1.83 -8.50
CA MET A 182 19.47 -2.13 -7.53
C MET A 182 20.73 -2.64 -8.24
N ASN A 183 20.60 -3.61 -9.15
CA ASN A 183 21.72 -4.12 -9.92
C ASN A 183 22.40 -3.05 -10.79
N SER A 184 21.64 -2.11 -11.35
CA SER A 184 22.19 -0.99 -12.14
C SER A 184 23.12 -0.08 -11.33
N LEU A 185 22.94 -0.04 -10.00
CA LEU A 185 23.77 0.72 -9.07
C LEU A 185 25.06 -0.01 -8.69
N LYS A 186 25.24 -1.27 -9.11
CA LYS A 186 26.42 -2.11 -8.82
C LYS A 186 26.77 -2.17 -7.31
N PRO A 187 25.84 -2.62 -6.45
CA PRO A 187 26.04 -2.64 -5.02
C PRO A 187 27.13 -3.62 -4.61
N ASP A 188 27.95 -3.23 -3.63
CA ASP A 188 28.79 -4.17 -2.90
C ASP A 188 27.93 -4.99 -1.94
N ILE A 189 26.96 -4.35 -1.30
CA ILE A 189 26.02 -4.96 -0.35
C ILE A 189 24.61 -4.37 -0.55
N VAL A 190 23.59 -5.21 -0.38
CA VAL A 190 22.19 -4.77 -0.36
C VAL A 190 21.62 -4.92 1.04
N LEU A 191 21.00 -3.87 1.55
CA LEU A 191 20.33 -3.84 2.85
C LEU A 191 18.82 -3.65 2.66
N LEU A 192 18.03 -4.60 3.15
CA LEU A 192 16.57 -4.55 3.14
C LEU A 192 16.08 -4.21 4.56
N ALA A 193 15.54 -3.02 4.74
CA ALA A 193 15.20 -2.46 6.05
C ALA A 193 13.77 -2.85 6.51
N GLY A 194 13.39 -4.11 6.31
CA GLY A 194 12.07 -4.63 6.69
C GLY A 194 10.96 -4.37 5.68
N ASP A 195 9.78 -4.92 5.99
CA ASP A 195 8.55 -4.82 5.20
C ASP A 195 8.74 -5.31 3.76
N ILE A 196 9.29 -6.52 3.64
CA ILE A 196 9.47 -7.24 2.37
C ILE A 196 8.16 -7.93 1.98
N VAL A 197 7.43 -8.51 2.94
CA VAL A 197 6.28 -9.40 2.69
C VAL A 197 5.00 -8.81 3.27
N ASP A 198 3.97 -8.61 2.42
CA ASP A 198 2.69 -7.99 2.82
C ASP A 198 1.48 -8.93 2.65
N ASP A 199 1.73 -10.21 2.42
CA ASP A 199 0.69 -11.25 2.42
C ASP A 199 1.25 -12.55 2.99
N LYS A 200 0.40 -13.57 3.12
CA LYS A 200 0.82 -14.89 3.58
C LYS A 200 1.91 -15.43 2.66
N ALA A 201 3.03 -15.83 3.26
CA ALA A 201 4.16 -16.45 2.57
C ALA A 201 3.73 -17.59 1.64
N SER A 202 2.76 -18.42 2.02
CA SER A 202 2.24 -19.50 1.18
C SER A 202 1.60 -19.00 -0.13
N VAL A 203 0.84 -17.90 -0.08
CA VAL A 203 0.19 -17.31 -1.26
C VAL A 203 1.24 -16.72 -2.20
N LEU A 204 2.32 -16.13 -1.66
CA LEU A 204 3.43 -15.59 -2.46
C LEU A 204 4.29 -16.70 -3.07
N ASP A 205 4.49 -17.81 -2.35
CA ASP A 205 5.25 -18.98 -2.79
C ASP A 205 4.53 -19.72 -3.93
N GLU A 206 3.22 -19.96 -3.80
CA GLU A 206 2.38 -20.57 -4.85
C GLU A 206 2.43 -19.78 -6.17
N ARG A 207 2.66 -18.47 -6.10
CA ARG A 207 2.70 -17.55 -7.23
C ARG A 207 4.12 -17.16 -7.66
N ASN A 208 5.17 -17.69 -7.03
CA ASN A 208 6.58 -17.42 -7.34
C ASN A 208 6.98 -15.92 -7.33
N ILE A 209 6.32 -15.09 -6.50
CA ILE A 209 6.45 -13.62 -6.55
C ILE A 209 7.86 -13.11 -6.17
N GLY A 210 8.59 -13.85 -5.33
CA GLY A 210 9.91 -13.49 -4.81
C GLY A 210 11.10 -13.88 -5.68
N GLU A 211 10.89 -14.63 -6.77
CA GLU A 211 11.98 -15.24 -7.55
C GLU A 211 13.00 -14.23 -8.09
N SER A 212 12.57 -13.00 -8.37
CA SER A 212 13.48 -11.97 -8.87
C SER A 212 14.57 -11.58 -7.87
N PHE A 213 14.40 -11.79 -6.56
CA PHE A 213 15.47 -11.55 -5.58
C PHE A 213 16.74 -12.36 -5.86
N ARG A 214 16.62 -13.57 -6.43
CA ARG A 214 17.78 -14.41 -6.80
C ARG A 214 18.69 -13.73 -7.84
N LYS A 215 18.17 -12.74 -8.57
CA LYS A 215 18.91 -12.01 -9.60
C LYS A 215 19.71 -10.84 -9.02
N LEU A 216 19.61 -10.54 -7.72
CA LEU A 216 20.45 -9.53 -7.08
C LEU A 216 21.92 -9.93 -7.17
N LYS A 217 22.74 -9.00 -7.67
CA LYS A 217 24.18 -9.16 -7.83
C LYS A 217 24.87 -8.23 -6.85
N THR A 218 25.51 -8.82 -5.85
CA THR A 218 26.24 -8.10 -4.81
C THR A 218 27.50 -8.88 -4.44
N LYS A 219 28.53 -8.19 -3.95
CA LYS A 219 29.80 -8.80 -3.52
C LYS A 219 29.68 -9.45 -2.15
N TYR A 220 28.97 -8.80 -1.23
CA TYR A 220 28.92 -9.16 0.19
C TYR A 220 27.57 -9.75 0.63
N GLY A 221 26.62 -9.92 -0.27
CA GLY A 221 25.31 -10.51 -0.01
C GLY A 221 24.17 -9.50 0.15
N VAL A 222 23.00 -10.03 0.53
CA VAL A 222 21.76 -9.30 0.80
C VAL A 222 21.35 -9.58 2.23
N TYR A 223 21.17 -8.53 3.03
CA TYR A 223 20.80 -8.64 4.44
C TYR A 223 19.48 -7.95 4.72
N SER A 224 18.69 -8.52 5.62
CA SER A 224 17.42 -7.93 6.03
C SER A 224 17.25 -7.90 7.54
N ILE A 225 16.42 -6.98 8.00
CA ILE A 225 15.73 -7.07 9.30
C ILE A 225 14.24 -7.36 9.05
N ASN A 226 13.50 -7.65 10.12
CA ASN A 226 12.03 -7.72 10.06
C ASN A 226 11.44 -6.31 10.22
N GLY A 227 10.42 -6.01 9.42
CA GLY A 227 9.50 -4.92 9.67
C GLY A 227 8.22 -5.43 10.34
N ASN A 228 7.25 -4.54 10.56
CA ASN A 228 6.00 -4.90 11.23
C ASN A 228 5.13 -5.82 10.37
N HIS A 229 5.23 -5.75 9.03
CA HIS A 229 4.43 -6.60 8.16
C HIS A 229 4.85 -8.07 8.23
N GLU A 230 6.13 -8.36 8.48
CA GLU A 230 6.57 -9.73 8.74
C GLU A 230 5.94 -10.29 10.02
N PHE A 231 5.88 -9.50 11.12
CA PHE A 231 5.23 -9.94 12.36
C PHE A 231 3.72 -10.18 12.18
N ILE A 232 3.04 -9.28 11.48
CA ILE A 232 1.59 -9.40 11.18
C ILE A 232 1.30 -10.65 10.35
N ASN A 233 2.21 -11.07 9.46
CA ASN A 233 2.03 -12.18 8.53
C ASN A 233 2.78 -13.47 8.94
N GLU A 234 2.96 -13.71 10.24
CA GLU A 234 3.75 -14.82 10.80
C GLU A 234 5.25 -14.73 10.42
N VAL A 235 6.01 -14.03 11.25
CA VAL A 235 7.43 -13.67 10.99
C VAL A 235 8.28 -14.83 10.51
N GLU A 236 8.17 -16.00 11.15
CA GLU A 236 8.98 -17.18 10.80
C GLU A 236 8.68 -17.71 9.39
N SER A 237 7.43 -17.59 8.94
CA SER A 237 7.03 -17.98 7.59
C SER A 237 7.57 -17.00 6.56
N CYS A 238 7.55 -15.69 6.87
CA CYS A 238 8.08 -14.63 6.01
C CYS A 238 9.61 -14.69 5.89
N VAL A 239 10.31 -14.93 6.99
CA VAL A 239 11.77 -15.11 7.02
C VAL A 239 12.16 -16.33 6.18
N ARG A 240 11.57 -17.50 6.43
CA ARG A 240 11.86 -18.71 5.64
C ARG A 240 11.59 -18.51 4.16
N TYR A 241 10.51 -17.83 3.81
CA TYR A 241 10.19 -17.50 2.42
C TYR A 241 11.30 -16.66 1.78
N SER A 242 11.69 -15.58 2.43
CA SER A 242 12.70 -14.63 1.94
C SER A 242 14.10 -15.26 1.85
N GLU A 243 14.47 -16.11 2.83
CA GLU A 243 15.75 -16.83 2.86
C GLU A 243 15.91 -17.80 1.69
N LYS A 244 14.82 -18.37 1.14
CA LYS A 244 14.87 -19.20 -0.08
C LYS A 244 15.51 -18.45 -1.25
N PHE A 245 15.41 -17.12 -1.28
CA PHE A 245 15.92 -16.27 -2.36
C PHE A 245 17.30 -15.66 -2.06
N GLY A 246 17.96 -16.09 -0.98
CA GLY A 246 19.32 -15.66 -0.64
C GLY A 246 19.39 -14.40 0.23
N ILE A 247 18.27 -13.96 0.81
CA ILE A 247 18.21 -12.85 1.77
C ILE A 247 18.56 -13.38 3.15
N LYS A 248 19.56 -12.80 3.83
CA LYS A 248 19.96 -13.24 5.17
C LYS A 248 19.42 -12.31 6.25
N PHE A 249 18.63 -12.84 7.17
CA PHE A 249 18.06 -12.05 8.26
C PHE A 249 19.04 -11.87 9.42
N LEU A 250 19.10 -10.64 9.96
CA LEU A 250 19.87 -10.27 11.14
C LEU A 250 18.89 -9.82 12.24
N ARG A 251 18.63 -10.70 13.22
CA ARG A 251 17.67 -10.50 14.31
C ARG A 251 18.43 -10.28 15.61
N ASP A 252 18.56 -9.01 16.02
CA ASP A 252 19.42 -8.59 17.15
C ASP A 252 20.81 -9.24 17.09
N SER A 253 21.36 -9.29 15.88
CA SER A 253 22.59 -9.99 15.57
C SER A 253 23.44 -9.18 14.62
N HIS A 254 24.69 -9.59 14.47
CA HIS A 254 25.64 -8.91 13.64
C HIS A 254 26.49 -9.90 12.86
N ILE A 255 27.11 -9.42 11.80
CA ILE A 255 28.04 -10.19 10.99
C ILE A 255 29.24 -9.32 10.60
N LEU A 256 30.44 -9.87 10.73
CA LEU A 256 31.66 -9.26 10.24
C LEU A 256 31.84 -9.61 8.76
N ILE A 257 31.93 -8.60 7.90
CA ILE A 257 32.11 -8.73 6.46
C ILE A 257 33.56 -8.42 6.09
N ASP A 258 34.19 -9.34 5.36
CA ASP A 258 35.54 -9.19 4.79
C ASP A 258 36.61 -8.78 5.80
N SER A 259 36.41 -9.18 7.07
CA SER A 259 37.21 -8.74 8.23
C SER A 259 37.41 -7.23 8.32
N SER A 260 36.47 -6.45 7.78
CA SER A 260 36.63 -5.00 7.55
C SER A 260 35.53 -4.16 8.19
N PHE A 261 34.27 -4.62 8.18
CA PHE A 261 33.17 -3.89 8.81
C PHE A 261 32.06 -4.82 9.31
N TYR A 262 31.24 -4.34 10.25
CA TYR A 262 30.09 -5.07 10.76
C TYR A 262 28.80 -4.58 10.11
N VAL A 263 27.93 -5.53 9.79
CA VAL A 263 26.51 -5.27 9.53
C VAL A 263 25.74 -5.73 10.76
N ILE A 264 24.96 -4.84 11.34
CA ILE A 264 24.19 -5.09 12.56
C ILE A 264 22.72 -4.96 12.21
N GLY A 265 21.95 -6.01 12.47
CA GLY A 265 20.49 -5.99 12.39
C GLY A 265 19.89 -5.94 13.78
N ARG A 266 18.93 -5.03 13.95
CA ARG A 266 18.23 -4.80 15.22
C ARG A 266 16.75 -4.96 14.96
N GLU A 267 16.07 -5.76 15.78
CA GLU A 267 14.62 -5.83 15.72
C GLU A 267 14.02 -4.57 16.36
N ASP A 268 12.88 -4.11 15.81
CA ASP A 268 12.19 -2.96 16.38
C ASP A 268 11.73 -3.29 17.80
N SER A 269 12.03 -2.39 18.74
CA SER A 269 11.55 -2.46 20.12
C SER A 269 10.03 -2.54 20.25
N ALA A 270 9.29 -2.05 19.25
CA ALA A 270 7.84 -2.12 19.18
C ALA A 270 7.31 -3.50 18.71
N MET A 271 8.17 -4.45 18.34
CA MET A 271 7.77 -5.79 17.88
C MET A 271 6.74 -6.52 18.77
N PRO A 272 6.75 -6.41 20.12
CA PRO A 272 5.79 -7.15 20.95
C PRO A 272 4.33 -6.69 20.80
N GLN A 273 4.09 -5.61 20.06
CA GLN A 273 2.77 -5.03 19.83
C GLN A 273 2.02 -5.68 18.65
N PHE A 274 2.73 -6.43 17.79
CA PHE A 274 2.20 -7.10 16.61
C PHE A 274 1.95 -8.59 16.89
#